data_AF-A0A0T6AM28-F1
#
_entry.id   AF-A0A0T6AM28-F1
#
_cell.length_a   1.000
_cell.length_b   1.000
_cell.length_c   1.000
_cell.angle_alpha   90.00
_cell.angle_beta   90.00
_cell.angle_gamma   90.00
#
_symmetry.space_group_name_H-M   'P 1'
#
loop_
_entity.id
_entity.type
_entity.pdbx_description
1 polymer ?
#
loop_
_entity_poly.entity_id
_entity_poly.type
_entity_poly.pdbx_seq_one_letter_code
_entity_poly.pdbx_strand_id
1 'polypeptide(L)'
;MWELVGISLSWWLVSLSGVMMPGPVSAMAITEGTRRGPVAGPLVTVGHAAAEAVMLGLLVLGMNRVLQQPAVVGAIGILGGAVLAWMGWGIAGAAWRNRLDPPAGAAGRSAGRSLVRAGLLTTVANPYWLLWWATVGAAYFVRFTRFGPLAVAGLFFIGHISLDLGWNSFLALVVGAGRGKIPARAFRVVLGGCGVFLIGMSLYFVYSGVNFLTR
;
A
#
# COMPACT_ATOMS: atom_id res chain seq x y z
N MET A 1 -18.98 -8.21 -23.67
CA MET A 1 -19.00 -6.84 -23.11
C MET A 1 -19.41 -6.81 -21.65
N TRP A 2 -20.57 -7.34 -21.26
CA TRP A 2 -21.04 -7.34 -19.86
C TRP A 2 -20.09 -8.01 -18.87
N GLU A 3 -19.42 -9.10 -19.27
CA GLU A 3 -18.44 -9.79 -18.43
C GLU A 3 -17.22 -8.91 -18.11
N LEU A 4 -16.69 -8.19 -19.11
CA LEU A 4 -15.56 -7.27 -18.93
C LEU A 4 -15.92 -6.10 -18.00
N VAL A 5 -17.15 -5.57 -18.13
CA VAL A 5 -17.65 -4.53 -17.23
C VAL A 5 -17.78 -5.07 -15.81
N GLY A 6 -18.42 -6.24 -15.63
CA GLY A 6 -18.63 -6.84 -14.32
C GLY A 6 -17.31 -7.15 -13.60
N ILE A 7 -16.33 -7.73 -14.30
CA ILE A 7 -15.02 -7.97 -13.70
C ILE A 7 -14.30 -6.67 -13.35
N SER A 8 -14.35 -5.65 -14.21
CA SER A 8 -13.70 -4.36 -13.96
C SER A 8 -14.28 -3.67 -12.74
N LEU A 9 -15.61 -3.61 -12.61
CA LEU A 9 -16.27 -3.05 -11.44
C LEU A 9 -15.89 -3.80 -10.15
N SER A 10 -15.91 -5.14 -10.19
CA SER A 10 -15.52 -5.95 -9.02
C SER A 10 -14.04 -5.74 -8.67
N TRP A 11 -13.16 -5.65 -9.66
CA TRP A 11 -11.74 -5.41 -9.49
C TRP A 11 -11.47 -4.06 -8.85
N TRP A 12 -12.15 -3.00 -9.30
CA TRP A 12 -11.97 -1.67 -8.74
C TRP A 12 -12.52 -1.56 -7.32
N LEU A 13 -13.63 -2.23 -7.00
CA LEU A 13 -14.15 -2.30 -5.62
C LEU A 13 -13.20 -3.05 -4.69
N VAL A 14 -12.68 -4.19 -5.12
CA VAL A 14 -11.70 -4.99 -4.37
C VAL A 14 -10.35 -4.27 -4.27
N SER A 15 -9.94 -3.56 -5.32
CA SER A 15 -8.74 -2.73 -5.30
C SER A 15 -8.90 -1.59 -4.30
N LEU A 16 -10.03 -0.88 -4.32
CA LEU A 16 -10.30 0.23 -3.41
C LEU A 16 -10.20 -0.22 -1.95
N SER A 17 -10.71 -1.42 -1.59
CA SER A 17 -10.52 -1.95 -0.24
C SER A 17 -9.05 -2.21 0.09
N GLY A 18 -8.27 -2.72 -0.87
CA GLY A 18 -6.82 -2.91 -0.74
C GLY A 18 -6.06 -1.59 -0.53
N VAL A 19 -6.38 -0.57 -1.33
CA VAL A 19 -5.75 0.76 -1.31
C VAL A 19 -6.09 1.53 -0.02
N MET A 20 -7.32 1.40 0.48
CA MET A 20 -7.76 2.06 1.71
C MET A 20 -7.23 1.42 2.99
N MET A 21 -6.64 0.22 2.91
CA MET A 21 -6.06 -0.46 4.07
C MET A 21 -4.95 0.40 4.69
N PRO A 22 -4.99 0.68 6.01
CA PRO A 22 -3.95 1.45 6.66
C PRO A 22 -2.57 0.78 6.50
N GLY A 23 -1.73 1.37 5.67
CA GLY A 23 -0.45 0.80 5.29
C GLY A 23 0.73 1.78 5.40
N PRO A 24 1.96 1.31 5.20
CA PRO A 24 3.15 2.17 5.17
C PRO A 24 3.07 3.30 4.13
N VAL A 25 2.49 3.03 2.96
CA VAL A 25 2.30 4.02 1.88
C VAL A 25 1.30 5.10 2.32
N SER A 26 0.16 4.72 2.90
CA SER A 26 -0.83 5.67 3.42
C SER A 26 -0.27 6.50 4.58
N ALA A 27 0.49 5.88 5.49
CA ALA A 27 1.17 6.57 6.58
C ALA A 27 2.20 7.59 6.06
N MET A 28 2.89 7.26 4.96
CA MET A 28 3.79 8.17 4.28
C MET A 28 3.05 9.32 3.60
N ALA A 29 1.94 9.05 2.91
CA ALA A 29 1.10 10.10 2.31
C ALA A 29 0.58 11.10 3.37
N ILE A 30 0.16 10.59 4.53
CA ILE A 30 -0.25 11.41 5.68
C ILE A 30 0.91 12.25 6.19
N THR A 31 2.04 11.60 6.50
CA THR A 31 3.21 12.27 7.11
C THR A 31 3.80 13.31 6.17
N GLU A 32 4.03 12.98 4.91
CA GLU A 32 4.60 13.91 3.94
C GLU A 32 3.57 14.94 3.46
N GLY A 33 2.27 14.62 3.49
CA GLY A 33 1.18 15.58 3.26
C GLY A 33 1.19 16.72 4.28
N THR A 34 1.44 16.43 5.57
CA THR A 34 1.60 17.50 6.58
C THR A 34 2.83 18.38 6.36
N ARG A 35 3.89 17.84 5.73
CA ARG A 35 5.17 18.54 5.49
C ARG A 35 5.18 19.35 4.19
N ARG A 36 4.73 18.72 3.11
CA ARG A 36 4.87 19.21 1.72
C ARG A 36 3.53 19.57 1.10
N GLY A 37 2.42 19.38 1.82
CA GLY A 37 1.08 19.68 1.33
C GLY A 37 0.57 18.63 0.34
N PRO A 38 -0.47 18.97 -0.44
CA PRO A 38 -1.18 18.02 -1.30
C PRO A 38 -0.31 17.30 -2.34
N VAL A 39 0.79 17.94 -2.77
CA VAL A 39 1.74 17.37 -3.76
C VAL A 39 2.39 16.06 -3.28
N ALA A 40 2.38 15.79 -1.97
CA ALA A 40 2.94 14.55 -1.43
C ALA A 40 2.23 13.30 -1.95
N GLY A 41 0.91 13.35 -2.11
CA GLY A 41 0.11 12.19 -2.53
C GLY A 41 0.48 11.70 -3.94
N PRO A 42 0.44 12.56 -4.97
CA PRO A 42 0.86 12.19 -6.31
C PRO A 42 2.31 11.70 -6.37
N LEU A 43 3.24 12.36 -5.70
CA LEU A 43 4.66 11.99 -5.74
C LEU A 43 4.95 10.65 -5.07
N VAL A 44 4.29 10.34 -3.95
CA VAL A 44 4.37 9.02 -3.32
C VAL A 44 3.77 7.95 -4.24
N THR A 45 2.64 8.27 -4.88
CA THR A 45 1.96 7.36 -5.81
C THR A 45 2.82 7.03 -7.02
N VAL A 46 3.56 7.98 -7.59
CA VAL A 46 4.48 7.70 -8.71
C VAL A 46 5.52 6.64 -8.32
N GLY A 47 6.05 6.74 -7.10
CA GLY A 47 6.97 5.72 -6.56
C GLY A 47 6.30 4.36 -6.37
N HIS A 48 5.09 4.37 -5.83
CA HIS A 48 4.27 3.17 -5.64
C HIS A 48 3.95 2.48 -6.98
N ALA A 49 3.45 3.25 -7.96
CA ALA A 49 3.13 2.79 -9.30
C ALA A 49 4.34 2.20 -10.04
N ALA A 50 5.56 2.69 -9.77
CA ALA A 50 6.77 2.10 -10.31
C ALA A 50 7.03 0.68 -9.77
N ALA A 51 6.83 0.43 -8.47
CA ALA A 51 6.90 -0.92 -7.91
C ALA A 51 5.79 -1.83 -8.49
N GLU A 52 4.58 -1.28 -8.65
CA GLU A 52 3.46 -2.02 -9.22
C GLU A 52 3.67 -2.36 -10.70
N ALA A 53 4.24 -1.46 -11.49
CA ALA A 53 4.58 -1.71 -12.89
C ALA A 53 5.59 -2.87 -13.02
N VAL A 54 6.58 -2.93 -12.12
CA VAL A 54 7.51 -4.06 -12.04
C VAL A 54 6.77 -5.34 -11.69
N MET A 55 5.89 -5.32 -10.70
CA MET A 55 5.07 -6.49 -10.32
C MET A 55 4.19 -6.97 -11.47
N LEU A 56 3.51 -6.06 -12.18
CA LEU A 56 2.74 -6.39 -13.38
C LEU A 56 3.63 -7.05 -14.44
N GLY A 57 4.82 -6.49 -14.70
CA GLY A 57 5.80 -7.08 -15.60
C GLY A 57 6.16 -8.51 -15.22
N LEU A 58 6.41 -8.76 -13.93
CA LEU A 58 6.66 -10.10 -13.41
C LEU A 58 5.46 -11.04 -13.64
N LEU A 59 4.23 -10.58 -13.39
CA LEU A 59 3.02 -11.38 -13.64
C LEU A 59 2.87 -11.74 -15.13
N VAL A 60 3.14 -10.79 -16.03
CA VAL A 60 3.14 -11.00 -17.49
C VAL A 60 4.21 -12.01 -17.91
N LEU A 61 5.39 -11.99 -17.27
CA LEU A 61 6.45 -12.98 -17.49
C LEU A 61 6.15 -14.37 -16.88
N GLY A 62 4.98 -14.55 -16.26
CA GLY A 62 4.54 -15.84 -15.74
C GLY A 62 4.85 -16.07 -14.26
N MET A 63 5.33 -15.05 -13.53
CA MET A 63 5.61 -15.14 -12.09
C MET A 63 4.36 -15.54 -11.27
N ASN A 64 3.16 -15.36 -11.81
CA ASN A 64 1.92 -15.88 -11.23
C ASN A 64 2.01 -17.37 -10.88
N ARG A 65 2.69 -18.21 -11.68
CA ARG A 65 2.84 -19.65 -11.39
C ARG A 65 3.68 -19.92 -10.15
N VAL A 66 4.69 -19.08 -9.91
CA VAL A 66 5.58 -19.17 -8.75
C VAL A 66 4.88 -18.60 -7.51
N LEU A 67 4.24 -17.44 -7.65
CA LEU A 67 3.51 -16.78 -6.55
C LEU A 67 2.31 -17.58 -6.04
N GLN A 68 1.80 -18.54 -6.82
CA GLN A 68 0.73 -19.44 -6.39
C GLN A 68 1.24 -20.70 -5.68
N GLN A 69 2.56 -20.93 -5.59
CA GLN A 69 3.09 -22.08 -4.86
C GLN A 69 2.89 -21.89 -3.35
N PRO A 70 2.32 -22.89 -2.63
CA PRO A 70 2.07 -22.78 -1.19
C PRO A 70 3.32 -22.38 -0.38
N ALA A 71 4.48 -22.93 -0.75
CA ALA A 71 5.77 -22.59 -0.14
C ALA A 71 6.12 -21.09 -0.28
N VAL A 72 5.90 -20.51 -1.45
CA VAL A 72 6.21 -19.10 -1.74
C VAL A 72 5.23 -18.18 -1.02
N VAL A 73 3.92 -18.47 -1.11
CA VAL A 73 2.88 -17.73 -0.37
C VAL A 73 3.14 -17.78 1.13
N GLY A 74 3.48 -18.96 1.64
CA GLY A 74 3.82 -19.18 3.05
C GLY A 74 5.02 -18.36 3.51
N ALA A 75 6.12 -18.39 2.73
CA ALA A 75 7.32 -17.62 3.02
C ALA A 75 7.06 -16.11 2.99
N ILE A 76 6.33 -15.60 1.99
CA ILE A 76 5.93 -14.19 1.91
C ILE A 76 5.06 -13.82 3.12
N GLY A 77 4.11 -14.67 3.51
CA GLY A 77 3.26 -14.47 4.67
C GLY A 77 4.05 -14.34 5.98
N ILE A 78 5.02 -15.23 6.23
CA ILE A 78 5.83 -15.23 7.46
C ILE A 78 6.81 -14.06 7.49
N LEU A 79 7.66 -13.93 6.45
CA LEU A 79 8.64 -12.83 6.35
C LEU A 79 7.93 -11.49 6.36
N GLY A 80 6.81 -11.42 5.67
CA GLY A 80 5.96 -10.27 5.62
C GLY A 80 5.33 -9.92 6.96
N GLY A 81 4.72 -10.90 7.62
CA GLY A 81 4.19 -10.72 8.96
C GLY A 81 5.24 -10.16 9.91
N ALA A 82 6.47 -10.67 9.89
CA ALA A 82 7.57 -10.15 10.72
C ALA A 82 7.89 -8.68 10.45
N VAL A 83 7.96 -8.27 9.18
CA VAL A 83 8.19 -6.86 8.80
C VAL A 83 7.03 -5.97 9.24
N LEU A 84 5.77 -6.40 9.06
CA LEU A 84 4.60 -5.63 9.53
C LEU A 84 4.57 -5.49 11.04
N ALA A 85 4.95 -6.53 11.80
CA ALA A 85 5.06 -6.45 13.26
C ALA A 85 6.08 -5.40 13.66
N TRP A 86 7.27 -5.42 13.05
CA TRP A 86 8.33 -4.46 13.34
C TRP A 86 7.90 -3.01 13.04
N MET A 87 7.31 -2.78 11.87
CA MET A 87 6.81 -1.46 11.48
C MET A 87 5.63 -0.99 12.36
N GLY A 88 4.65 -1.86 12.55
CA GLY A 88 3.46 -1.58 13.36
C GLY A 88 3.81 -1.27 14.81
N TRP A 89 4.72 -2.05 15.40
CA TRP A 89 5.24 -1.81 16.75
C TRP A 89 6.00 -0.49 16.85
N GLY A 90 6.83 -0.16 15.86
CA GLY A 90 7.53 1.11 15.79
C GLY A 90 6.57 2.31 15.79
N ILE A 91 5.54 2.26 14.93
CA ILE A 91 4.56 3.34 14.78
C ILE A 91 3.66 3.43 16.03
N ALA A 92 3.06 2.33 16.47
CA ALA A 92 2.18 2.30 17.63
C ALA A 92 2.94 2.69 18.91
N GLY A 93 4.16 2.16 19.11
CA GLY A 93 5.01 2.49 20.23
C GLY A 93 5.50 3.95 20.22
N ALA A 94 5.70 4.56 19.05
CA ALA A 94 6.00 5.99 18.96
C ALA A 94 4.77 6.85 19.27
N ALA A 95 3.59 6.44 18.81
CA ALA A 95 2.32 7.12 19.11
C ALA A 95 2.03 7.09 20.62
N TRP A 96 2.14 5.94 21.26
CA TRP A 96 1.87 5.77 22.71
C TRP A 96 2.85 6.53 23.61
N ARG A 97 4.13 6.61 23.21
CA ARG A 97 5.14 7.38 23.95
C ARG A 97 5.08 8.90 23.68
N ASN A 98 4.03 9.38 23.01
CA ASN A 98 3.88 10.78 22.57
C ASN A 98 5.08 11.29 21.76
N ARG A 99 5.74 10.42 20.97
CA ARG A 99 6.90 10.77 20.13
C ARG A 99 6.54 11.05 18.67
N LEU A 100 5.25 11.03 18.35
CA LEU A 100 4.73 11.46 17.05
C LEU A 100 4.02 12.79 17.24
N ASP A 101 4.62 13.84 16.72
CA ASP A 101 3.99 15.15 16.60
C ASP A 101 3.88 15.52 15.12
N PRO A 102 2.80 16.22 14.73
CA PRO A 102 2.70 16.79 13.40
C PRO A 102 3.92 17.70 13.20
N PRO A 103 4.62 17.58 12.07
CA PRO A 103 5.78 18.42 11.78
C PRO A 103 5.40 19.90 11.94
N ALA A 104 6.08 20.61 12.85
CA ALA A 104 5.94 22.06 12.96
C ALA A 104 6.22 22.66 11.57
N GLY A 105 5.35 23.58 11.13
CA GLY A 105 5.20 24.05 9.75
C GLY A 105 6.41 24.71 9.07
N ALA A 106 7.64 24.40 9.47
CA ALA A 106 8.84 24.74 8.73
C ALA A 106 8.88 23.95 7.41
N ALA A 107 8.80 24.67 6.30
CA ALA A 107 9.29 24.26 4.98
C ALA A 107 10.84 24.11 4.99
N GLY A 108 11.42 23.60 6.07
CA GLY A 108 12.85 23.53 6.31
C GLY A 108 13.40 22.14 6.01
N ARG A 109 14.12 22.03 4.89
CA ARG A 109 15.19 21.05 4.64
C ARG A 109 14.82 19.55 4.48
N SER A 110 13.67 19.20 3.90
CA SER A 110 13.49 17.84 3.32
C SER A 110 13.91 17.72 1.84
N ALA A 111 14.62 18.73 1.33
CA ALA A 111 15.04 18.85 -0.07
C ALA A 111 15.86 17.65 -0.61
N GLY A 112 16.41 16.80 0.25
CA GLY A 112 17.22 15.63 -0.17
C GLY A 112 16.45 14.31 -0.37
N ARG A 113 15.24 14.13 0.18
CA ARG A 113 14.52 12.84 0.08
C ARG A 113 13.46 12.89 -1.02
N SER A 114 13.72 12.21 -2.13
CA SER A 114 12.76 11.99 -3.21
C SER A 114 11.56 11.20 -2.69
N LEU A 115 10.36 11.78 -2.77
CA LEU A 115 9.11 11.11 -2.40
C LEU A 115 8.81 9.93 -3.31
N VAL A 116 9.21 10.01 -4.58
CA VAL A 116 9.11 8.90 -5.53
C VAL A 116 9.95 7.73 -5.02
N ARG A 117 11.22 7.96 -4.64
CA ARG A 117 12.07 6.90 -4.07
C ARG A 117 11.48 6.35 -2.77
N ALA A 118 10.93 7.22 -1.92
CA ALA A 118 10.33 6.80 -0.68
C ALA A 118 9.08 5.94 -0.90
N GLY A 119 8.20 6.32 -1.83
CA GLY A 119 7.02 5.54 -2.22
C GLY A 119 7.40 4.17 -2.77
N LEU A 120 8.40 4.10 -3.65
CA LEU A 120 8.93 2.85 -4.19
C LEU A 120 9.44 1.92 -3.07
N LEU A 121 10.37 2.39 -2.25
CA LEU A 121 10.99 1.59 -1.19
C LEU A 121 9.96 1.14 -0.16
N THR A 122 9.01 2.01 0.18
CA THR A 122 7.95 1.70 1.15
C THR A 122 6.99 0.65 0.60
N THR A 123 6.73 0.65 -0.70
CA THR A 123 5.89 -0.35 -1.36
C THR A 123 6.57 -1.70 -1.40
N VAL A 124 7.84 -1.75 -1.82
CA VAL A 124 8.61 -3.00 -1.89
C VAL A 124 8.83 -3.59 -0.48
N ALA A 125 9.05 -2.75 0.52
CA ALA A 125 9.15 -3.16 1.92
C ALA A 125 7.79 -3.49 2.55
N ASN A 126 6.67 -3.28 1.84
CA ASN A 126 5.34 -3.59 2.33
C ASN A 126 4.94 -5.02 1.93
N PRO A 127 5.01 -6.00 2.83
CA PRO A 127 4.64 -7.36 2.51
C PRO A 127 3.13 -7.57 2.37
N TYR A 128 2.30 -6.69 2.93
CA TYR A 128 0.87 -6.68 2.64
C TYR A 128 0.65 -6.51 1.13
N TRP A 129 1.37 -5.57 0.52
CA TRP A 129 1.33 -5.34 -0.91
C TRP A 129 1.78 -6.57 -1.70
N LEU A 130 2.88 -7.22 -1.29
CA LEU A 130 3.37 -8.46 -1.94
C LEU A 130 2.33 -9.58 -1.87
N LEU A 131 1.76 -9.86 -0.69
CA LEU A 131 0.79 -10.94 -0.54
C LEU A 131 -0.51 -10.63 -1.30
N TRP A 132 -0.97 -9.38 -1.26
CA TRP A 132 -2.18 -8.96 -1.97
C TRP A 132 -2.04 -9.14 -3.48
N TRP A 133 -0.89 -8.75 -4.05
CA TRP A 133 -0.59 -8.97 -5.47
C TRP A 133 -0.38 -10.44 -5.82
N ALA A 134 0.26 -11.22 -4.94
CA ALA A 134 0.45 -12.66 -5.13
C ALA A 134 -0.86 -13.46 -5.09
N THR A 135 -1.89 -12.92 -4.43
CA THR A 135 -3.18 -13.60 -4.25
C THR A 135 -4.26 -12.95 -5.12
N VAL A 136 -4.89 -11.89 -4.63
CA VAL A 136 -6.01 -11.19 -5.26
C VAL A 136 -5.61 -10.60 -6.60
N GLY A 137 -4.46 -9.90 -6.65
CA GLY A 137 -3.94 -9.30 -7.88
C GLY A 137 -3.70 -10.34 -8.97
N ALA A 138 -3.01 -11.43 -8.64
CA ALA A 138 -2.71 -12.52 -9.55
C ALA A 138 -3.98 -13.24 -10.05
N ALA A 139 -4.95 -13.49 -9.17
CA ALA A 139 -6.23 -14.10 -9.53
C ALA A 139 -7.03 -13.24 -10.52
N TYR A 140 -7.10 -11.92 -10.29
CA TYR A 140 -7.76 -11.01 -11.22
C TYR A 140 -6.96 -10.84 -12.52
N PHE A 141 -5.64 -10.76 -12.46
CA PHE A 141 -4.77 -10.69 -13.63
C PHE A 141 -5.07 -11.81 -14.63
N VAL A 142 -5.13 -13.07 -14.18
CA VAL A 142 -5.46 -14.23 -15.02
C VAL A 142 -6.84 -14.13 -15.68
N ARG A 143 -7.79 -13.45 -15.04
CA ARG A 143 -9.11 -13.24 -15.63
C ARG A 143 -9.08 -12.12 -16.67
N PHE A 144 -8.32 -11.04 -16.45
CA PHE A 144 -8.17 -9.94 -17.39
C PHE A 144 -7.39 -10.33 -18.65
N THR A 145 -6.43 -11.26 -18.57
CA THR A 145 -5.67 -11.72 -19.76
C THR A 145 -6.57 -12.34 -20.84
N ARG A 146 -7.75 -12.86 -20.47
CA ARG A 146 -8.77 -13.37 -21.42
C ARG A 146 -9.32 -12.29 -22.37
N PHE A 147 -9.22 -11.02 -21.98
CA PHE A 147 -9.68 -9.87 -22.76
C PHE A 147 -8.55 -9.13 -23.47
N GLY A 148 -7.32 -9.67 -23.43
CA GLY A 148 -6.15 -9.17 -24.14
C GLY A 148 -5.37 -8.07 -23.42
N PRO A 149 -4.21 -7.66 -23.98
CA PRO A 149 -3.27 -6.76 -23.32
C PRO A 149 -3.82 -5.37 -23.00
N LEU A 150 -4.73 -4.84 -23.82
CA LEU A 150 -5.36 -3.54 -23.59
C LEU A 150 -6.24 -3.54 -22.33
N ALA A 151 -6.95 -4.63 -22.05
CA ALA A 151 -7.75 -4.75 -20.83
C ALA A 151 -6.86 -4.84 -19.58
N VAL A 152 -5.74 -5.55 -19.68
CA VAL A 152 -4.73 -5.64 -18.61
C VAL A 152 -4.09 -4.27 -18.34
N ALA A 153 -3.66 -3.56 -19.37
CA ALA A 153 -3.04 -2.26 -19.21
C ALA A 153 -4.04 -1.21 -18.70
N GLY A 154 -5.19 -1.06 -19.37
CA GLY A 154 -6.15 0.01 -19.07
C GLY A 154 -7.02 -0.26 -17.84
N LEU A 155 -7.78 -1.36 -17.85
CA LEU A 155 -8.83 -1.60 -16.85
C LEU A 155 -8.28 -2.22 -15.57
N PHE A 156 -7.32 -3.14 -15.69
CA PHE A 156 -6.69 -3.77 -14.55
C PHE A 156 -5.65 -2.86 -13.91
N PHE A 157 -4.58 -2.52 -14.63
CA PHE A 157 -3.44 -1.79 -14.06
C PHE A 157 -3.71 -0.29 -13.87
N ILE A 158 -4.00 0.45 -14.95
CA ILE A 158 -4.26 1.90 -14.84
C ILE A 158 -5.49 2.18 -13.98
N GLY A 159 -6.52 1.33 -14.05
CA GLY A 159 -7.66 1.39 -13.15
C GLY A 159 -7.28 1.28 -11.68
N HIS A 160 -6.40 0.33 -11.32
CA HIS A 160 -5.89 0.19 -9.95
C HIS A 160 -5.05 1.40 -9.51
N ILE A 161 -4.05 1.79 -10.32
CA ILE A 161 -3.17 2.94 -10.01
C ILE A 161 -3.96 4.25 -9.86
N SER A 162 -5.07 4.40 -10.57
CA SER A 162 -5.95 5.57 -10.42
C SER A 162 -6.60 5.63 -9.04
N LEU A 163 -6.90 4.48 -8.43
CA LEU A 163 -7.42 4.40 -7.07
C LEU A 163 -6.32 4.73 -6.05
N ASP A 164 -5.10 4.24 -6.25
CA ASP A 164 -3.94 4.63 -5.41
C ASP A 164 -3.70 6.12 -5.46
N LEU A 165 -3.71 6.70 -6.67
CA LEU A 165 -3.53 8.12 -6.87
C LEU A 165 -4.63 8.91 -6.17
N GLY A 166 -5.88 8.50 -6.36
CA GLY A 166 -7.04 9.12 -5.73
C GLY A 166 -6.93 9.11 -4.20
N TRP A 167 -6.66 7.94 -3.62
CA TRP A 167 -6.59 7.77 -2.16
C TRP A 167 -5.40 8.48 -1.52
N ASN A 168 -4.19 8.29 -2.06
CA ASN A 168 -3.00 8.94 -1.50
C ASN A 168 -3.05 10.46 -1.66
N SER A 169 -3.59 10.96 -2.78
CA SER A 169 -3.81 12.39 -2.97
C SER A 169 -4.88 12.93 -2.04
N PHE A 170 -5.97 12.20 -1.82
CA PHE A 170 -7.00 12.55 -0.85
C PHE A 170 -6.41 12.68 0.56
N LEU A 171 -5.67 11.67 1.03
CA LEU A 171 -5.03 11.71 2.35
C LEU A 171 -4.07 12.90 2.47
N ALA A 172 -3.21 13.11 1.48
CA ALA A 172 -2.26 14.23 1.46
C ALA A 172 -2.95 15.59 1.39
N LEU A 173 -4.07 15.70 0.67
CA LEU A 173 -4.87 16.92 0.57
C LEU A 173 -5.54 17.25 1.90
N VAL A 174 -6.21 16.28 2.53
CA VAL A 174 -6.91 16.48 3.81
C VAL A 174 -5.94 16.94 4.90
N VAL A 175 -4.80 16.26 5.04
CA VAL A 175 -3.81 16.60 6.07
C VAL A 175 -2.97 17.83 5.69
N GLY A 176 -2.77 18.07 4.40
CA GLY A 176 -2.10 19.26 3.88
C GLY A 176 -2.94 20.53 4.05
N ALA A 177 -4.26 20.45 3.83
CA ALA A 177 -5.19 21.56 4.07
C ALA A 177 -5.33 21.89 5.57
N GLY A 178 -5.23 20.87 6.42
CA GLY A 178 -5.17 21.02 7.88
C GLY A 178 -3.79 21.39 8.45
N ARG A 179 -2.78 21.64 7.60
CA ARG A 179 -1.39 21.87 8.02
C ARG A 179 -1.30 22.98 9.07
N GLY A 180 -0.58 22.70 10.15
CA GLY A 180 -0.40 23.62 11.29
C GLY A 180 -1.61 23.74 12.23
N LYS A 181 -2.76 23.15 11.86
CA LYS A 181 -3.99 23.12 12.68
C LYS A 181 -4.34 21.73 13.19
N ILE A 182 -3.68 20.68 12.70
CA ILE A 182 -3.89 19.29 13.18
C ILE A 182 -3.40 19.18 14.62
N PRO A 183 -4.29 18.86 15.59
CA PRO A 183 -3.88 18.64 16.97
C PRO A 183 -2.95 17.43 17.05
N ALA A 184 -1.91 17.53 17.86
CA ALA A 184 -0.92 16.46 18.00
C ALA A 184 -1.56 15.13 18.44
N ARG A 185 -2.60 15.19 19.28
CA ARG A 185 -3.41 14.02 19.66
C ARG A 185 -4.08 13.34 18.47
N ALA A 186 -4.68 14.09 17.55
CA ALA A 186 -5.35 13.53 16.38
C ALA A 186 -4.35 12.83 15.45
N PHE A 187 -3.19 13.45 15.22
CA PHE A 187 -2.10 12.86 14.43
C PHE A 187 -1.61 11.53 15.03
N ARG A 188 -1.43 11.50 16.36
CA ARG A 188 -1.04 10.28 17.10
C ARG A 188 -2.09 9.18 17.03
N VAL A 189 -3.37 9.52 17.17
CA VAL A 189 -4.46 8.53 17.12
C VAL A 189 -4.53 7.90 15.73
N VAL A 190 -4.46 8.69 14.66
CA VAL A 190 -4.51 8.17 13.28
C VAL A 190 -3.31 7.28 12.99
N LEU A 191 -2.08 7.75 13.20
CA LEU A 191 -0.88 6.94 12.93
C LEU A 191 -0.77 5.75 13.88
N GLY A 192 -1.09 5.92 15.16
CA GLY A 192 -1.13 4.84 16.14
C GLY A 192 -2.14 3.76 15.76
N GLY A 193 -3.31 4.15 15.25
CA GLY A 193 -4.31 3.25 14.68
C GLY A 193 -3.76 2.48 13.49
N CYS A 194 -3.05 3.13 12.56
CA CYS A 194 -2.34 2.43 11.49
C CYS A 194 -1.32 1.42 12.04
N GLY A 195 -0.54 1.80 13.05
CA GLY A 195 0.44 0.90 13.69
C GLY A 195 -0.20 -0.34 14.31
N VAL A 196 -1.28 -0.17 15.07
CA VAL A 196 -2.05 -1.28 15.66
C VAL A 196 -2.66 -2.18 14.57
N PHE A 197 -3.22 -1.57 13.53
CA PHE A 197 -3.75 -2.32 12.39
C PHE A 197 -2.67 -3.17 11.71
N LEU A 198 -1.46 -2.62 11.50
CA LEU A 198 -0.33 -3.37 10.94
C LEU A 198 0.10 -4.55 11.83
N ILE A 199 0.04 -4.40 13.16
CA ILE A 199 0.28 -5.52 14.09
C ILE A 199 -0.80 -6.59 13.92
N GLY A 200 -2.07 -6.22 13.78
CA GLY A 200 -3.15 -7.16 13.50
C GLY A 200 -2.94 -7.92 12.18
N MET A 201 -2.59 -7.19 11.12
CA MET A 201 -2.27 -7.79 9.82
C MET A 201 -1.05 -8.70 9.87
N SER A 202 -0.04 -8.35 10.67
CA SER A 202 1.12 -9.21 10.91
C SER A 202 0.72 -10.58 11.45
N LEU A 203 -0.10 -10.61 12.50
CA LEU A 203 -0.56 -11.86 13.11
C LEU A 203 -1.34 -12.70 12.10
N TYR A 204 -2.25 -12.08 11.35
CA TYR A 204 -3.00 -12.74 10.29
C TYR A 204 -2.07 -13.33 9.21
N PHE A 205 -1.02 -12.60 8.82
CA PHE A 205 -0.08 -13.00 7.78
C PHE A 205 0.82 -14.15 8.22
N VAL A 206 1.34 -14.11 9.45
CA VAL A 206 2.12 -15.22 10.01
C VAL A 206 1.24 -16.47 10.12
N TYR A 207 0.03 -16.34 10.65
CA TYR A 207 -0.91 -17.46 10.78
C TYR A 207 -1.28 -18.08 9.43
N SER A 208 -1.64 -17.24 8.45
CA SER A 208 -1.94 -17.67 7.10
C SER A 208 -0.72 -18.34 6.45
N GLY A 209 0.46 -17.73 6.60
CA GLY A 209 1.71 -18.23 6.05
C GLY A 209 2.08 -19.62 6.59
N VAL A 210 1.98 -19.83 7.91
CA VAL A 210 2.18 -21.14 8.53
C VAL A 210 1.19 -22.17 7.98
N ASN A 211 -0.10 -21.83 7.91
CA ASN A 211 -1.12 -22.72 7.37
C ASN A 211 -0.86 -23.14 5.91
N PHE A 212 -0.34 -22.23 5.09
CA PHE A 212 0.05 -22.53 3.70
C PHE A 212 1.27 -23.45 3.59
N LEU A 213 2.16 -23.46 4.59
CA LEU A 213 3.32 -24.36 4.62
C LEU A 213 3.01 -25.75 5.17
N THR A 214 1.96 -25.87 5.99
CA THR A 214 1.58 -27.13 6.65
C THR A 214 0.48 -27.90 5.93
N ARG A 215 -0.07 -27.37 4.82
CA ARG A 215 -1.07 -28.01 3.97
C ARG A 215 -0.45 -28.45 2.65
#